data_AF-A0A9E5J117-F1
#
_entry.id   AF-A0A9E5J117-F1
#
_cell.length_a   1.000
_cell.length_b   1.000
_cell.length_c   1.000
_cell.angle_alpha   90.00
_cell.angle_beta   90.00
_cell.angle_gamma   90.00
#
_symmetry.space_group_name_H-M   'P 1'
#
loop_
_entity.id
_entity.type
_entity.pdbx_description
1 polymer ?
#
loop_
_entity_poly.entity_id
_entity_poly.type
_entity_poly.pdbx_seq_one_letter_code
_entity_poly.pdbx_strand_id
1 'polypeptide(L)'
;MEYHFTLKYQISHGVDGGDDIAERLGGGGCDDALLGLGQPGRIALNFSRKAKSAELALLSALEDVRKALPEAVLIEAAPDYVGLSDVADSVGVSRQNLRKLMLQHHPSFPAPVHEGKAVMWHLADLLTWLREKMAYQV
;
A
#
# COMPACT_ATOMS: atom_id res chain seq x y z
N MET A 1 6.56 10.81 13.69
CA MET A 1 7.24 10.44 12.43
C MET A 1 6.27 10.71 11.29
N GLU A 2 6.76 10.84 10.07
CA GLU A 2 5.94 11.04 8.87
C GLU A 2 5.95 9.75 8.06
N TYR A 3 4.77 9.31 7.62
CA TYR A 3 4.56 8.04 6.92
C TYR A 3 3.98 8.32 5.54
N HIS A 4 4.53 7.63 4.54
CA HIS A 4 4.12 7.74 3.15
C HIS A 4 3.50 6.43 2.69
N PHE A 5 2.26 6.48 2.22
CA PHE A 5 1.54 5.32 1.72
C PHE A 5 0.42 5.77 0.79
N THR A 6 -0.04 4.86 -0.07
CA THR A 6 -1.13 5.17 -1.00
C THR A 6 -2.32 4.26 -0.74
N LEU A 7 -3.50 4.84 -0.53
CA LEU A 7 -4.75 4.11 -0.46
C LEU A 7 -5.51 4.25 -1.78
N LYS A 8 -5.87 3.13 -2.40
CA LYS A 8 -6.67 3.11 -3.63
C LYS A 8 -8.08 2.69 -3.30
N TYR A 9 -9.05 3.44 -3.80
CA TYR A 9 -10.46 3.18 -3.57
C TYR A 9 -11.24 3.06 -4.87
N GLN A 10 -12.27 2.22 -4.84
CA GLN A 10 -13.37 2.24 -5.79
C GLN A 10 -14.44 3.18 -5.26
N ILE A 11 -14.97 4.03 -6.12
CA ILE A 11 -16.09 4.92 -5.81
C ILE A 11 -17.21 4.65 -6.81
N SER A 12 -18.46 4.88 -6.39
CA SER A 12 -19.60 4.82 -7.29
C SER A 12 -19.37 5.75 -8.49
N HIS A 13 -19.64 5.27 -9.69
CA HIS A 13 -19.67 6.10 -10.89
C HIS A 13 -20.86 7.07 -10.79
N GLY A 14 -20.65 8.17 -10.08
CA GLY A 14 -21.56 9.28 -9.96
C GLY A 14 -20.85 10.51 -10.49
N VAL A 15 -21.44 11.04 -11.56
CA VAL A 15 -21.23 12.36 -12.15
C VAL A 15 -20.89 13.39 -11.07
N ASP A 16 -19.68 13.95 -11.10
CA ASP A 16 -19.35 15.38 -10.92
C ASP A 16 -17.90 15.55 -10.45
N GLY A 17 -17.27 16.63 -10.92
CA GLY A 17 -15.82 16.80 -11.01
C GLY A 17 -15.04 16.53 -9.74
N GLY A 18 -13.80 16.08 -9.91
CA GLY A 18 -12.84 15.78 -8.84
C GLY A 18 -12.71 16.82 -7.72
N ASP A 19 -13.13 18.06 -7.97
CA ASP A 19 -13.17 19.15 -7.00
C ASP A 19 -14.11 18.86 -5.81
N ASP A 20 -15.31 18.26 -6.02
CA ASP A 20 -16.21 17.91 -4.91
C ASP A 20 -15.60 16.83 -4.01
N ILE A 21 -14.95 15.83 -4.62
CA ILE A 21 -14.24 14.77 -3.89
C ILE A 21 -13.08 15.35 -3.09
N ALA A 22 -12.31 16.27 -3.68
CA ALA A 22 -11.20 16.93 -3.01
C ALA A 22 -11.67 17.75 -1.80
N GLU A 23 -12.75 18.52 -1.93
CA GLU A 23 -13.33 19.30 -0.84
C GLU A 23 -13.85 18.40 0.29
N ARG A 24 -14.58 17.33 -0.04
CA ARG A 24 -15.07 16.34 0.94
C ARG A 24 -13.91 15.67 1.70
N LEU A 25 -12.85 15.28 0.99
CA LEU A 25 -11.66 14.68 1.59
C LEU A 25 -10.90 15.66 2.50
N GLY A 26 -10.68 16.90 2.04
CA GLY A 26 -10.04 17.94 2.84
C GLY A 26 -10.85 18.28 4.10
N GLY A 27 -12.17 18.46 3.97
CA GLY A 27 -13.07 18.68 5.11
C GLY A 27 -13.19 17.48 6.05
N GLY A 28 -12.93 16.27 5.55
CA GLY A 28 -12.89 15.03 6.32
C GLY A 28 -11.55 14.73 7.02
N GLY A 29 -10.56 15.63 6.90
CA GLY A 29 -9.26 15.47 7.56
C GLY A 29 -8.20 14.74 6.71
N CYS A 30 -8.40 14.64 5.39
CA CYS A 30 -7.40 14.13 4.44
C CYS A 30 -6.68 15.27 3.70
N ASP A 31 -6.38 16.38 4.37
CA ASP A 31 -5.64 17.52 3.82
C ASP A 31 -4.14 17.22 3.58
N ASP A 32 -3.66 16.13 4.17
CA ASP A 32 -2.32 15.57 4.02
C ASP A 32 -2.21 14.51 2.90
N ALA A 33 -3.23 14.39 2.04
CA ALA A 33 -3.28 13.44 0.94
C ALA A 33 -3.39 14.11 -0.43
N LEU A 34 -2.57 13.66 -1.37
CA LEU A 34 -2.72 14.01 -2.78
C LEU A 34 -3.76 13.10 -3.45
N LEU A 35 -4.82 13.70 -3.99
CA LEU A 35 -5.87 13.00 -4.76
C LEU A 35 -5.44 12.77 -6.21
N GLY A 36 -5.51 11.52 -6.66
CA GLY A 36 -5.31 11.10 -8.04
C GLY A 36 -6.58 10.52 -8.65
N LEU A 37 -6.97 11.04 -9.82
CA LEU A 37 -8.15 10.63 -10.61
C LEU A 37 -7.70 10.05 -11.96
N GLY A 38 -6.98 8.93 -11.93
CA GLY A 38 -6.39 8.34 -13.14
C GLY A 38 -7.34 7.44 -13.93
N GLN A 39 -8.38 6.88 -13.29
CA GLN A 39 -9.35 6.00 -13.92
C GLN A 39 -10.76 6.31 -13.40
N PRO A 40 -11.77 6.36 -14.28
CA PRO A 40 -13.15 6.51 -13.86
C PRO A 40 -13.55 5.46 -12.81
N GLY A 41 -14.27 5.89 -11.76
CA GLY A 41 -14.69 5.03 -10.65
C GLY A 41 -13.58 4.62 -9.68
N ARG A 42 -12.36 5.18 -9.83
CA ARG A 42 -11.23 4.91 -8.95
C ARG A 42 -10.52 6.19 -8.53
N ILE A 43 -10.12 6.21 -7.27
CA ILE A 43 -9.28 7.28 -6.73
C ILE A 43 -8.05 6.68 -6.05
N ALA A 44 -6.95 7.42 -6.06
CA ALA A 44 -5.76 7.12 -5.28
C ALA A 44 -5.47 8.30 -4.35
N LEU A 45 -5.20 8.00 -3.09
CA LEU A 45 -4.86 8.99 -2.06
C LEU A 45 -3.44 8.70 -1.59
N ASN A 46 -2.50 9.57 -1.97
CA ASN A 46 -1.11 9.47 -1.54
C ASN A 46 -0.90 10.34 -0.29
N PHE A 47 -0.80 9.70 0.87
CA PHE A 47 -0.70 10.37 2.16
C PHE A 47 0.74 10.68 2.54
N SER A 48 0.95 11.84 3.15
CA SER A 48 2.14 12.23 3.93
C SER A 48 1.74 12.47 5.38
N ARG A 49 1.39 11.39 6.10
CA ARG A 49 0.68 11.48 7.38
C ARG A 49 1.61 11.43 8.59
N LYS A 50 1.43 12.37 9.52
CA LYS A 50 2.17 12.41 10.79
C LYS A 50 1.48 11.61 11.87
N ALA A 51 2.19 10.64 12.45
CA ALA A 51 1.67 9.83 13.54
C ALA A 51 2.78 9.32 14.49
N LYS A 52 2.35 8.66 15.58
CA LYS A 52 3.25 7.99 16.53
C LYS A 52 3.72 6.61 16.04
N SER A 53 2.97 5.97 15.15
CA SER A 53 3.32 4.69 14.52
C SER A 53 2.72 4.60 13.11
N ALA A 54 3.24 3.70 12.27
CA ALA A 54 2.70 3.44 10.94
C ALA A 54 1.25 2.93 10.99
N GLU A 55 0.95 2.06 11.95
CA GLU A 55 -0.41 1.56 12.20
C GLU A 55 -1.38 2.70 12.51
N LEU A 56 -1.01 3.63 13.39
CA LEU A 56 -1.85 4.77 13.72
C LEU A 56 -2.04 5.72 12.53
N ALA A 57 -1.01 5.90 11.68
CA ALA A 57 -1.14 6.70 10.47
C ALA A 57 -2.14 6.07 9.48
N LEU A 58 -2.07 4.75 9.30
CA LEU A 58 -2.95 4.03 8.39
C LEU A 58 -4.39 4.01 8.91
N LEU A 59 -4.59 3.66 10.17
CA LEU A 59 -5.93 3.57 10.78
C LEU A 59 -6.64 4.93 10.80
N SER A 60 -5.93 6.02 11.11
CA SER A 60 -6.55 7.35 11.07
C SER A 60 -6.90 7.76 9.64
N ALA A 61 -6.05 7.44 8.64
CA ALA A 61 -6.35 7.74 7.24
C ALA A 61 -7.57 6.97 6.74
N LEU A 62 -7.69 5.69 7.10
CA LEU A 62 -8.88 4.90 6.80
C LEU A 62 -10.14 5.49 7.45
N GLU A 63 -10.03 5.96 8.69
CA GLU A 63 -11.16 6.58 9.40
C GLU A 63 -11.61 7.89 8.73
N ASP A 64 -10.66 8.75 8.36
CA ASP A 64 -10.94 10.03 7.72
C ASP A 64 -11.55 9.85 6.33
N VAL A 65 -11.01 8.94 5.52
CA VAL A 65 -11.59 8.62 4.20
C VAL A 65 -12.99 8.05 4.34
N ARG A 66 -13.23 7.15 5.32
CA ARG A 66 -14.57 6.59 5.55
C ARG A 66 -15.58 7.65 5.99
N LYS A 67 -15.16 8.70 6.70
CA LYS A 67 -16.01 9.84 7.05
C LYS A 67 -16.32 10.72 5.83
N ALA A 68 -15.31 11.02 5.02
CA ALA A 68 -15.43 11.87 3.84
C ALA A 68 -16.25 11.20 2.72
N LEU A 69 -15.95 9.92 2.45
CA LEU A 69 -16.49 9.11 1.36
C LEU A 69 -16.99 7.75 1.90
N PRO A 70 -18.14 7.69 2.59
CA PRO A 70 -18.69 6.45 3.15
C PRO A 70 -18.96 5.35 2.11
N GLU A 71 -19.17 5.75 0.85
CA GLU A 71 -19.41 4.88 -0.30
C GLU A 71 -18.13 4.29 -0.91
N ALA A 72 -16.95 4.79 -0.52
CA ALA A 72 -15.68 4.35 -1.08
C ALA A 72 -15.29 2.97 -0.54
N VAL A 73 -14.92 2.07 -1.45
CA VAL A 73 -14.48 0.71 -1.12
C VAL A 73 -12.96 0.64 -1.28
N LEU A 74 -12.23 0.33 -0.21
CA LEU A 74 -10.79 0.17 -0.26
C LEU A 74 -10.41 -1.02 -1.16
N ILE A 75 -9.55 -0.76 -2.15
CA ILE A 75 -9.00 -1.79 -3.04
C ILE A 75 -7.61 -2.23 -2.56
N GLU A 76 -6.74 -1.28 -2.20
CA GLU A 76 -5.33 -1.55 -1.94
C GLU A 76 -4.72 -0.48 -1.02
N ALA A 77 -3.84 -0.90 -0.11
CA ALA A 77 -2.92 -0.04 0.62
C ALA A 77 -1.48 -0.28 0.13
N ALA A 78 -0.99 0.54 -0.80
CA ALA A 78 0.33 0.36 -1.41
C ALA A 78 1.46 0.94 -0.54
N PRO A 79 2.66 0.32 -0.53
CA PRO A 79 3.03 -0.86 -1.33
C PRO A 79 2.65 -2.18 -0.65
N ASP A 80 1.75 -2.96 -1.26
CA ASP A 80 1.39 -4.31 -0.78
C ASP A 80 1.75 -5.38 -1.80
N TYR A 81 1.26 -5.26 -3.04
CA TYR A 81 1.64 -6.19 -4.10
C TYR A 81 3.02 -5.85 -4.67
N VAL A 82 4.00 -6.69 -4.37
CA VAL A 82 5.41 -6.46 -4.69
C VAL A 82 6.04 -7.65 -5.40
N GLY A 83 6.97 -7.36 -6.30
CA GLY A 83 7.92 -8.33 -6.83
C GLY A 83 9.19 -8.39 -5.97
N LEU A 84 10.07 -9.34 -6.29
CA LEU A 84 11.38 -9.45 -5.61
C LEU A 84 12.25 -8.21 -5.76
N SER A 85 12.07 -7.40 -6.80
CA SER A 85 12.81 -6.15 -6.95
C SER A 85 12.37 -5.13 -5.90
N ASP A 86 11.06 -4.91 -5.76
CA ASP A 86 10.52 -3.90 -4.86
C ASP A 86 10.87 -4.22 -3.39
N VAL A 87 10.85 -5.51 -3.01
CA VAL A 87 11.28 -5.94 -1.67
C VAL A 87 12.78 -5.81 -1.48
N ALA A 88 13.58 -6.09 -2.53
CA ALA A 88 15.02 -5.94 -2.44
C ALA A 88 15.40 -4.47 -2.19
N ASP A 89 14.74 -3.54 -2.88
CA ASP A 89 14.92 -2.11 -2.71
C ASP A 89 14.49 -1.66 -1.30
N SER A 90 13.40 -2.20 -0.75
CA SER A 90 12.92 -1.83 0.60
C SER A 90 13.84 -2.31 1.73
N VAL A 91 14.49 -3.47 1.58
CA VAL A 91 15.41 -4.02 2.60
C VAL A 91 16.90 -3.77 2.28
N GLY A 92 17.21 -3.02 1.22
CA GLY A 92 18.57 -2.60 0.87
C GLY A 92 19.48 -3.70 0.34
N VAL A 93 18.93 -4.70 -0.36
CA VAL A 93 19.70 -5.80 -0.99
C VAL A 93 19.47 -5.88 -2.49
N SER A 94 20.22 -6.75 -3.18
CA SER A 94 19.98 -6.99 -4.60
C SER A 94 18.84 -7.98 -4.83
N ARG A 95 18.09 -7.81 -5.93
CA ARG A 95 17.10 -8.79 -6.40
C ARG A 95 17.68 -10.21 -6.52
N GLN A 96 18.93 -10.33 -6.95
CA GLN A 96 19.61 -11.63 -7.05
C GLN A 96 19.80 -12.29 -5.68
N ASN A 97 20.03 -11.51 -4.63
CA ASN A 97 20.11 -11.99 -3.26
C ASN A 97 18.78 -12.61 -2.82
N LEU A 98 17.65 -11.89 -2.95
CA LEU A 98 16.34 -12.43 -2.61
C LEU A 98 15.95 -13.64 -3.45
N ARG A 99 16.27 -13.64 -4.75
CA ARG A 99 16.03 -14.81 -5.61
C ARG A 99 16.80 -16.04 -5.13
N LYS A 100 18.05 -15.86 -4.69
CA LYS A 100 18.85 -16.95 -4.13
C LYS A 100 18.22 -17.49 -2.83
N LEU A 101 17.77 -16.62 -1.94
CA LEU A 101 17.07 -17.01 -0.71
C LEU A 101 15.79 -17.79 -1.01
N MET A 102 14.97 -17.31 -1.95
CA MET A 102 13.76 -18.00 -2.39
C MET A 102 14.05 -19.43 -2.87
N LEU A 103 15.09 -19.63 -3.68
CA LEU A 103 15.45 -20.95 -4.19
C LEU A 103 16.01 -21.87 -3.09
N GLN A 104 16.81 -21.32 -2.18
CA GLN A 104 17.42 -22.08 -1.07
C GLN A 104 16.40 -22.46 0.01
N HIS A 105 15.40 -21.61 0.25
CA HIS A 105 14.41 -21.77 1.31
C HIS A 105 12.99 -21.97 0.79
N HIS A 106 12.85 -22.51 -0.43
CA HIS A 106 11.57 -22.68 -1.13
C HIS A 106 10.44 -23.34 -0.31
N PRO A 107 10.65 -24.26 0.66
CA PRO A 107 9.55 -24.85 1.42
C PRO A 107 8.94 -23.87 2.44
N SER A 108 9.69 -22.84 2.83
CA SER A 108 9.29 -21.86 3.84
C SER A 108 9.09 -20.46 3.28
N PHE A 109 9.52 -20.21 2.05
CA PHE A 109 9.39 -18.92 1.39
C PHE A 109 7.90 -18.64 1.13
N PRO A 110 7.43 -17.39 1.31
CA PRO A 110 6.01 -17.07 1.11
C PRO A 110 5.48 -17.48 -0.26
N ALA A 111 4.25 -18.01 -0.27
CA ALA A 111 3.57 -18.34 -1.50
C ALA A 111 3.20 -17.04 -2.26
N PRO A 112 3.33 -17.00 -3.59
CA PRO A 112 2.91 -15.84 -4.36
C PRO A 112 1.39 -15.71 -4.37
N VAL A 113 0.91 -14.47 -4.38
CA VAL A 113 -0.52 -14.14 -4.54
C VAL A 113 -0.97 -14.17 -6.00
N HIS A 114 -0.01 -14.00 -6.92
CA HIS A 114 -0.23 -14.05 -8.35
C HIS A 114 1.01 -14.59 -9.05
N GLU A 115 0.80 -15.51 -9.99
CA GLU A 115 1.84 -16.09 -10.83
C GLU A 115 1.43 -15.97 -12.30
N GLY A 116 1.79 -14.85 -12.93
CA GLY A 116 1.52 -14.56 -14.33
C GLY A 116 2.78 -14.10 -15.06
N LYS A 117 2.70 -13.03 -15.85
CA LYS A 117 3.89 -12.41 -16.48
C LYS A 117 4.89 -11.91 -15.42
N ALA A 118 4.38 -11.46 -14.28
CA ALA A 118 5.15 -11.18 -13.08
C ALA A 118 4.62 -12.05 -11.93
N VAL A 119 5.53 -12.43 -11.03
CA VAL A 119 5.19 -13.12 -9.78
C VAL A 119 5.12 -12.07 -8.69
N MET A 120 4.00 -12.04 -7.97
CA MET A 120 3.71 -11.04 -6.95
C MET A 120 3.47 -11.71 -5.60
N TRP A 121 3.87 -11.02 -4.53
CA TRP A 121 3.64 -11.39 -3.14
C TRP A 121 3.03 -10.21 -2.39
N HIS A 122 2.41 -10.48 -1.24
CA HIS A 122 2.19 -9.44 -0.24
C HIS A 122 3.53 -9.05 0.38
N LEU A 123 3.79 -7.75 0.48
CA LEU A 123 5.00 -7.22 1.09
C LEU A 123 5.10 -7.68 2.55
N ALA A 124 3.98 -7.67 3.28
CA ALA A 124 3.92 -8.08 4.67
C ALA A 124 4.43 -9.52 4.90
N ASP A 125 4.10 -10.46 4.01
CA ASP A 125 4.51 -11.85 4.12
C ASP A 125 6.02 -11.99 3.91
N LEU A 126 6.56 -11.30 2.89
CA LEU A 126 7.99 -11.29 2.60
C LEU A 126 8.80 -10.64 3.72
N LEU A 127 8.36 -9.49 4.23
CA LEU A 127 9.02 -8.78 5.33
C LEU A 127 9.01 -9.60 6.63
N THR A 128 7.89 -10.25 6.94
CA THR A 128 7.77 -11.14 8.10
C THR A 128 8.74 -12.31 7.99
N TRP A 129 8.79 -12.96 6.82
CA TRP A 129 9.71 -14.06 6.58
C TRP A 129 11.18 -13.64 6.68
N LEU A 130 11.55 -12.48 6.10
CA LEU A 130 12.92 -11.95 6.16
C LEU A 130 13.35 -11.64 7.59
N ARG A 131 12.46 -11.06 8.40
CA ARG A 131 12.74 -10.78 9.82
C ARG A 131 12.93 -12.07 10.62
N GLU A 132 12.03 -13.05 10.46
CA GLU A 132 12.02 -14.26 11.28
C GLU A 132 13.08 -15.29 10.89
N LYS A 133 13.35 -15.46 9.60
CA LYS A 133 14.23 -16.54 9.10
C LYS A 133 15.63 -16.05 8.75
N MET A 134 15.76 -14.77 8.44
CA MET A 134 17.00 -14.21 7.92
C MET A 134 17.57 -13.06 8.78
N ALA A 135 16.91 -12.71 9.90
CA ALA A 135 17.33 -11.68 10.85
C ALA A 135 17.59 -10.29 10.23
N TYR A 136 16.85 -9.95 9.17
CA TYR A 136 16.91 -8.61 8.58
C TYR A 136 16.26 -7.58 9.53
N GLN A 137 16.85 -6.38 9.59
CA GLN A 137 16.17 -5.22 10.17
C GLN A 137 15.21 -4.68 9.11
N VAL A 138 13.92 -4.77 9.41
CA VAL A 138 12.81 -4.38 8.55
C VAL A 138 11.90 -3.44 9.31
#